data_AF-A0A925SUG3-F1
#
_entry.id   AF-A0A925SUG3-F1
#
_cell.length_a   1.000
_cell.length_b   1.000
_cell.length_c   1.000
_cell.angle_alpha   90.00
_cell.angle_beta   90.00
_cell.angle_gamma   90.00
#
_symmetry.space_group_name_H-M   'P 1'
#
loop_
_entity.id
_entity.type
_entity.pdbx_description
1 polymer ?
#
loop_
_entity_poly.entity_id
_entity_poly.type
_entity_poly.pdbx_seq_one_letter_code
_entity_poly.pdbx_strand_id
1 'polypeptide(L)'
;MIIVNNRKFIAASFANEDEIERVVLENAEYIFGPDSIMLPKSLIRSADGSGTIPDGYAIDFASRRWFIVEAELSAHSVWGHIAPQVSKQIVAAQQPASRKLLIEVVINRLRDDQMLKERIDEMGIAEIDIRKVLTEIMESRPIVGIPIDHVSADLREWAQTLKNEVKLWIVRKLVDFKDPSAILYEIPDEYRPVFDTSEESNNNQIATFYDVSLSDLLEEKLLTPGQELVMTYKPRGASARQSYTATITEDGAIVVDGRSYSAPSYAALYCIQKSGSTRNTVNGWTSWKTLNDKWLADLRTEYLKASSRQSDPQGSV
;
A
#
# COMPACT_ATOMS: atom_id res chain seq x y z
N MET A 1 17.77 -8.53 -13.62
CA MET A 1 18.00 -7.87 -14.92
C MET A 1 16.67 -7.82 -15.64
N ILE A 2 16.29 -6.67 -16.18
CA ILE A 2 15.07 -6.46 -16.96
C ILE A 2 15.47 -6.16 -18.41
N ILE A 3 14.70 -6.64 -19.39
CA ILE A 3 14.94 -6.36 -20.81
C ILE A 3 13.76 -5.56 -21.37
N VAL A 4 14.03 -4.36 -21.90
CA VAL A 4 13.03 -3.48 -22.53
C VAL A 4 13.52 -3.10 -23.91
N ASN A 5 12.80 -3.46 -24.98
CA ASN A 5 13.19 -3.13 -26.37
C ASN A 5 14.66 -3.46 -26.67
N ASN A 6 15.10 -4.68 -26.32
CA ASN A 6 16.48 -5.17 -26.45
C ASN A 6 17.55 -4.43 -25.60
N ARG A 7 17.15 -3.50 -24.74
CA ARG A 7 18.03 -2.84 -23.76
C ARG A 7 18.04 -3.64 -22.47
N LYS A 8 19.21 -3.79 -21.84
CA LYS A 8 19.39 -4.54 -20.59
C LYS A 8 19.49 -3.56 -19.43
N PHE A 9 18.58 -3.65 -18.49
CA PHE A 9 18.61 -2.89 -17.24
C PHE A 9 19.07 -3.79 -16.09
N ILE A 10 20.12 -3.38 -15.40
CA ILE A 10 20.75 -4.13 -14.30
C ILE A 10 20.62 -3.36 -13.00
N ALA A 11 20.62 -4.08 -11.87
CA ALA A 11 20.52 -3.47 -10.54
C ALA A 11 21.69 -2.49 -10.31
N ALA A 12 21.38 -1.36 -9.71
CA ALA A 12 22.33 -0.33 -9.31
C ALA A 12 21.96 0.22 -7.94
N SER A 13 22.94 0.77 -7.21
CA SER A 13 22.69 1.45 -5.95
C SER A 13 22.10 2.84 -6.17
N PHE A 14 21.25 3.26 -5.24
CA PHE A 14 20.87 4.68 -5.12
C PHE A 14 22.12 5.53 -4.83
N ALA A 15 22.11 6.75 -5.32
CA ALA A 15 23.19 7.71 -5.15
C ALA A 15 23.27 8.22 -3.70
N ASN A 16 22.11 8.39 -3.06
CA ASN A 16 21.94 8.87 -1.69
C ASN A 16 20.49 8.63 -1.22
N GLU A 17 20.21 8.97 0.04
CA GLU A 17 18.87 8.95 0.63
C GLU A 17 17.89 9.83 -0.16
N ASP A 18 18.29 11.04 -0.57
CA ASP A 18 17.42 11.95 -1.33
C ASP A 18 16.87 11.32 -2.64
N GLU A 19 17.62 10.42 -3.28
CA GLU A 19 17.15 9.71 -4.47
C GLU A 19 16.05 8.72 -4.13
N ILE A 20 16.25 7.82 -3.15
CA ILE A 20 15.25 6.83 -2.79
C ILE A 20 14.03 7.50 -2.15
N GLU A 21 14.22 8.51 -1.31
CA GLU A 21 13.17 9.30 -0.71
C GLU A 21 12.27 9.92 -1.80
N ARG A 22 12.87 10.59 -2.79
CA ARG A 22 12.10 11.18 -3.90
C ARG A 22 11.29 10.11 -4.65
N VAL A 23 11.90 8.97 -4.97
CA VAL A 23 11.21 7.87 -5.66
C VAL A 23 10.03 7.36 -4.83
N VAL A 24 10.22 7.20 -3.52
CA VAL A 24 9.16 6.78 -2.59
C VAL A 24 8.03 7.78 -2.54
N LEU A 25 8.32 9.08 -2.38
CA LEU A 25 7.31 10.12 -2.25
C LEU A 25 6.52 10.33 -3.55
N GLU A 26 7.19 10.30 -4.71
CA GLU A 26 6.55 10.43 -6.02
C GLU A 26 5.64 9.24 -6.36
N ASN A 27 5.89 8.07 -5.77
CA ASN A 27 5.18 6.82 -6.05
C ASN A 27 4.48 6.25 -4.82
N ALA A 28 4.21 7.09 -3.82
CA ALA A 28 3.77 6.62 -2.52
C ALA A 28 2.44 5.87 -2.54
N GLU A 29 1.56 6.16 -3.50
CA GLU A 29 0.32 5.40 -3.68
C GLU A 29 0.59 3.92 -3.99
N TYR A 30 1.67 3.60 -4.70
CA TYR A 30 2.10 2.23 -5.01
C TYR A 30 2.75 1.52 -3.81
N ILE A 31 3.03 2.24 -2.73
CA ILE A 31 3.70 1.69 -1.53
C ILE A 31 2.69 1.59 -0.38
N PHE A 32 2.02 2.69 -0.06
CA PHE A 32 1.13 2.79 1.09
C PHE A 32 -0.35 2.58 0.73
N GLY A 33 -0.67 2.36 -0.54
CA GLY A 33 -2.02 2.08 -0.99
C GLY A 33 -2.70 3.24 -1.74
N PRO A 34 -3.74 2.93 -2.53
CA PRO A 34 -4.37 3.84 -3.48
C PRO A 34 -5.26 4.90 -2.82
N ASP A 35 -5.59 4.71 -1.55
CA ASP A 35 -6.44 5.59 -0.75
C ASP A 35 -5.64 6.31 0.35
N SER A 36 -4.30 6.20 0.28
CA SER A 36 -3.37 6.86 1.19
C SER A 36 -3.06 8.29 0.75
N ILE A 37 -3.09 9.21 1.72
CA ILE A 37 -2.67 10.60 1.58
C ILE A 37 -1.26 10.74 2.14
N MET A 38 -0.29 11.03 1.29
CA MET A 38 1.04 11.40 1.75
C MET A 38 1.07 12.82 2.26
N LEU A 39 1.71 13.06 3.40
CA LEU A 39 1.98 14.37 3.97
C LEU A 39 3.45 14.73 3.82
N PRO A 40 3.75 16.03 3.67
CA PRO A 40 5.13 16.50 3.66
C PRO A 40 5.82 16.27 5.02
N LYS A 41 7.16 16.27 5.00
CA LYS A 41 7.99 16.28 6.20
C LYS A 41 7.50 17.32 7.20
N SER A 42 7.28 16.88 8.44
CA SER A 42 6.80 17.74 9.53
C SER A 42 7.64 17.51 10.77
N LEU A 43 8.07 18.60 11.42
CA LEU A 43 8.81 18.51 12.68
C LEU A 43 7.88 18.08 13.80
N ILE A 44 8.13 16.89 14.35
CA ILE A 44 7.48 16.38 15.55
C ILE A 44 8.45 16.39 16.72
N ARG A 45 7.92 16.41 17.94
CA ARG A 45 8.74 16.49 19.17
C ARG A 45 8.31 15.44 20.17
N SER A 46 9.28 14.89 20.90
CA SER A 46 9.04 14.11 22.11
C SER A 46 8.74 15.01 23.31
N ALA A 47 8.33 14.40 24.42
CA ALA A 47 7.93 15.11 25.64
C ALA A 47 9.04 15.99 26.26
N ASP A 48 10.30 15.61 26.07
CA ASP A 48 11.50 16.36 26.48
C ASP A 48 11.84 17.53 25.54
N GLY A 49 11.05 17.73 24.47
CA GLY A 49 11.27 18.77 23.47
C GLY A 49 12.23 18.37 22.35
N SER A 50 12.83 17.17 22.38
CA SER A 50 13.71 16.69 21.32
C SER A 50 12.95 16.56 20.00
N GLY A 51 13.41 17.27 18.96
CA GLY A 51 12.77 17.28 17.64
C GLY A 51 13.28 16.19 16.72
N THR A 52 12.42 15.68 15.85
CA THR A 52 12.76 14.75 14.75
C THR A 52 11.84 14.99 13.56
N ILE A 53 12.34 14.68 12.36
CA ILE A 53 11.63 14.89 11.09
C ILE A 53 11.68 13.57 10.34
N PRO A 54 10.57 12.82 10.25
CA PRO A 54 10.44 11.70 9.30
C PRO A 54 10.40 12.18 7.86
N ASP A 55 10.67 11.29 6.92
CA ASP A 55 10.59 11.59 5.48
C ASP A 55 9.16 11.85 4.99
N GLY A 56 8.19 11.32 5.71
CA GLY A 56 6.79 11.67 5.49
C GLY A 56 5.84 10.95 6.43
N TYR A 57 4.56 11.12 6.13
CA TYR A 57 3.49 10.37 6.76
C TYR A 57 2.50 9.96 5.70
N ALA A 58 1.98 8.73 5.77
CA ALA A 58 0.87 8.30 4.93
C ALA A 58 -0.37 8.14 5.80
N ILE A 59 -1.51 8.66 5.38
CA ILE A 59 -2.80 8.45 6.07
C ILE A 59 -3.71 7.68 5.13
N ASP A 60 -4.02 6.44 5.50
CA ASP A 60 -4.96 5.59 4.78
C ASP A 60 -6.36 5.74 5.40
N PHE A 61 -7.23 6.44 4.68
CA PHE A 61 -8.61 6.67 5.11
C PHE A 61 -9.48 5.42 4.98
N ALA A 62 -9.17 4.54 4.02
CA ALA A 62 -9.94 3.33 3.76
C ALA A 62 -9.72 2.30 4.85
N SER A 63 -8.45 2.02 5.21
CA SER A 63 -8.13 1.09 6.30
C SER A 63 -8.13 1.73 7.70
N ARG A 64 -8.26 3.07 7.77
CA ARG A 64 -8.18 3.87 9.00
C ARG A 64 -6.85 3.69 9.74
N ARG A 65 -5.76 3.66 8.99
CA ARG A 65 -4.39 3.49 9.50
C ARG A 65 -3.53 4.68 9.09
N TRP A 66 -2.39 4.85 9.74
CA TRP A 66 -1.41 5.85 9.34
C TRP A 66 0.01 5.34 9.56
N PHE A 67 0.92 5.90 8.78
CA PHE A 67 2.30 5.48 8.67
C PHE A 67 3.22 6.64 9.04
N ILE A 68 4.28 6.35 9.78
CA ILE A 68 5.52 7.12 9.77
C ILE A 68 6.35 6.54 8.62
N VAL A 69 6.75 7.38 7.67
CA VAL A 69 7.49 6.94 6.48
C VAL A 69 8.94 7.35 6.63
N GLU A 70 9.83 6.37 6.47
CA GLU A 70 11.28 6.55 6.50
C GLU A 70 11.92 5.77 5.34
N ALA A 71 12.47 6.48 4.36
CA ALA A 71 13.13 5.85 3.22
C ALA A 71 14.60 5.62 3.57
N GLU A 72 15.05 4.36 3.50
CA GLU A 72 16.36 3.97 4.01
C GLU A 72 17.22 3.30 2.94
N LEU A 73 18.54 3.32 3.16
CA LEU A 73 19.48 2.52 2.38
C LEU A 73 19.96 1.34 3.21
N SER A 74 20.04 0.16 2.62
CA SER A 74 20.57 -1.06 3.26
C SER A 74 22.03 -0.95 3.69
N ALA A 75 22.76 0.05 3.18
CA ALA A 75 24.09 0.40 3.64
C ALA A 75 24.10 1.01 5.06
N HIS A 76 22.95 1.48 5.56
CA HIS A 76 22.83 2.02 6.91
C HIS A 76 22.80 0.92 7.96
N SER A 77 23.48 1.18 9.08
CA SER A 77 23.50 0.25 10.21
C SER A 77 22.13 0.21 10.88
N VAL A 78 21.54 -0.99 10.98
CA VAL A 78 20.26 -1.19 11.67
C VAL A 78 20.33 -0.63 13.10
N TRP A 79 21.34 -1.05 13.87
CA TRP A 79 21.45 -0.68 15.28
C TRP A 79 22.06 0.70 15.52
N GLY A 80 22.91 1.16 14.61
CA GLY A 80 23.62 2.44 14.73
C GLY A 80 22.84 3.64 14.17
N HIS A 81 21.90 3.40 13.26
CA HIS A 81 21.22 4.44 12.50
C HIS A 81 19.70 4.26 12.48
N ILE A 82 19.21 3.24 11.77
CA ILE A 82 17.76 3.04 11.51
C ILE A 82 16.98 2.92 12.83
N ALA A 83 17.41 2.04 13.73
CA ALA A 83 16.70 1.75 14.97
C ALA A 83 16.61 2.96 15.93
N PRO A 84 17.72 3.67 16.23
CA PRO A 84 17.66 4.92 16.98
C PRO A 84 16.73 5.98 16.35
N GLN A 85 16.80 6.16 15.03
CA GLN A 85 16.03 7.14 14.28
C GLN A 85 14.52 6.86 14.37
N VAL A 86 14.10 5.66 13.97
CA VAL A 86 12.71 5.23 14.02
C VAL A 86 12.16 5.25 15.45
N SER A 87 12.95 4.80 16.45
CA SER A 87 12.51 4.80 17.86
C SER A 87 12.16 6.21 18.34
N LYS A 88 13.00 7.20 17.99
CA LYS A 88 12.75 8.60 18.33
C LYS A 88 11.50 9.14 17.64
N GLN A 89 11.29 8.79 16.37
CA GLN A 89 10.11 9.18 15.60
C GLN A 89 8.82 8.60 16.18
N ILE A 90 8.81 7.31 16.55
CA ILE A 90 7.66 6.67 17.22
C ILE A 90 7.29 7.43 18.49
N VAL A 91 8.25 7.73 19.36
CA VAL A 91 8.01 8.44 20.64
C VAL A 91 7.47 9.86 20.39
N ALA A 92 8.04 10.57 19.42
CA ALA A 92 7.60 11.91 19.05
C ALA A 92 6.22 11.93 18.41
N ALA A 93 5.89 10.94 17.56
CA ALA A 93 4.63 10.85 16.83
C ALA A 93 3.44 10.50 17.73
N GLN A 94 3.70 9.84 18.87
CA GLN A 94 2.69 9.55 19.88
C GLN A 94 2.32 10.76 20.74
N GLN A 95 3.09 11.86 20.69
CA GLN A 95 2.75 13.04 21.48
C GLN A 95 1.45 13.70 20.99
N PRO A 96 0.53 14.09 21.90
CA PRO A 96 -0.72 14.75 21.51
C PRO A 96 -0.51 16.01 20.67
N ALA A 97 0.54 16.78 20.96
CA ALA A 97 0.90 17.97 20.18
C ALA A 97 1.30 17.63 18.74
N SER A 98 2.09 16.57 18.55
CA SER A 98 2.49 16.06 17.22
C SER A 98 1.27 15.56 16.43
N ARG A 99 0.39 14.78 17.06
CA ARG A 99 -0.85 14.30 16.43
C ARG A 99 -1.75 15.45 15.99
N LYS A 100 -1.95 16.44 16.86
CA LYS A 100 -2.72 17.65 16.53
C LYS A 100 -2.09 18.42 15.36
N LEU A 101 -0.77 18.59 15.36
CA LEU A 101 -0.05 19.22 14.26
C LEU A 101 -0.31 18.51 12.93
N LEU A 102 -0.16 17.17 12.90
CA LEU A 102 -0.37 16.38 11.69
C LEU A 102 -1.82 16.48 11.18
N ILE A 103 -2.81 16.47 12.09
CA ILE A 103 -4.22 16.70 11.70
C ILE A 103 -4.38 18.07 11.03
N GLU A 104 -3.79 19.14 11.58
CA GLU A 104 -3.86 20.47 10.96
C GLU A 104 -3.19 20.51 9.58
N VAL A 105 -2.06 19.81 9.40
CA VAL A 105 -1.38 19.70 8.10
C VAL A 105 -2.32 19.07 7.06
N VAL A 106 -3.02 17.99 7.43
CA VAL A 106 -3.99 17.33 6.52
C VAL A 106 -5.15 18.26 6.19
N ILE A 107 -5.75 18.90 7.20
CA ILE A 107 -6.90 19.80 7.01
C ILE A 107 -6.54 20.98 6.12
N ASN A 108 -5.36 21.57 6.31
CA ASN A 108 -4.89 22.67 5.45
C ASN A 108 -4.66 22.19 4.02
N ARG A 109 -4.02 21.02 3.84
CA ARG A 109 -3.84 20.46 2.50
C ARG A 109 -5.17 20.19 1.80
N LEU A 110 -6.14 19.61 2.51
CA LEU A 110 -7.48 19.40 1.97
C LEU A 110 -8.17 20.70 1.61
N ARG A 111 -7.96 21.78 2.37
CA ARG A 111 -8.53 23.09 2.03
C ARG A 111 -8.07 23.54 0.65
N ASP A 112 -6.79 23.37 0.35
CA ASP A 112 -6.14 23.92 -0.84
C ASP A 112 -6.11 22.94 -2.04
N ASP A 113 -6.33 21.64 -1.80
CA ASP A 113 -6.28 20.58 -2.80
C ASP A 113 -7.68 20.01 -3.07
N GLN A 114 -8.31 20.51 -4.12
CA GLN A 114 -9.64 20.07 -4.56
C GLN A 114 -9.64 18.60 -4.98
N MET A 115 -8.59 18.11 -5.65
CA MET A 115 -8.49 16.71 -6.07
C MET A 115 -8.43 15.77 -4.85
N LEU A 116 -7.75 16.18 -3.79
CA LEU A 116 -7.66 15.40 -2.56
C LEU A 116 -8.98 15.33 -1.82
N LYS A 117 -9.73 16.43 -1.75
CA LYS A 117 -11.11 16.44 -1.22
C LYS A 117 -12.01 15.48 -1.98
N GLU A 118 -11.88 15.45 -3.31
CA GLU A 118 -12.67 14.58 -4.17
C GLU A 118 -12.39 13.10 -3.90
N ARG A 119 -11.12 12.73 -3.69
CA ARG A 119 -10.75 11.36 -3.29
C ARG A 119 -11.37 10.94 -1.97
N ILE A 120 -11.38 11.81 -0.95
CA ILE A 120 -12.00 11.50 0.35
C ILE A 120 -13.52 11.33 0.22
N ASP A 121 -14.16 12.18 -0.58
CA ASP A 121 -15.60 12.08 -0.86
C ASP A 121 -15.96 10.78 -1.59
N GLU A 122 -15.12 10.34 -2.55
CA GLU A 122 -15.27 9.03 -3.21
C GLU A 122 -15.19 7.84 -2.23
N MET A 123 -14.47 7.99 -1.12
CA MET A 123 -14.42 6.99 -0.04
C MET A 123 -15.66 7.01 0.86
N GLY A 124 -16.63 7.88 0.58
CA GLY A 124 -17.88 8.01 1.33
C GLY A 124 -17.75 8.79 2.64
N ILE A 125 -16.71 9.60 2.78
CA ILE A 125 -16.47 10.42 3.98
C ILE A 125 -16.96 11.83 3.70
N ALA A 126 -18.04 12.22 4.39
CA ALA A 126 -18.58 13.57 4.28
C ALA A 126 -17.59 14.61 4.83
N GLU A 127 -17.55 15.80 4.20
CA GLU A 127 -16.61 16.88 4.55
C GLU A 127 -16.66 17.25 6.04
N ILE A 128 -17.86 17.27 6.62
CA ILE A 128 -18.08 17.57 8.05
C ILE A 128 -17.46 16.54 9.00
N ASP A 129 -17.31 15.30 8.54
CA ASP A 129 -16.80 14.18 9.35
C ASP A 129 -15.29 13.95 9.19
N ILE A 130 -14.63 14.59 8.20
CA ILE A 130 -13.20 14.39 7.90
C ILE A 130 -12.35 14.54 9.15
N ARG A 131 -12.56 15.61 9.92
CA ARG A 131 -11.74 15.89 11.11
C ARG A 131 -11.93 14.84 12.21
N LYS A 132 -13.15 14.31 12.34
CA LYS A 132 -13.46 13.22 13.27
C LYS A 132 -12.74 11.94 12.85
N VAL A 133 -12.87 11.55 11.59
CA VAL A 133 -12.18 10.36 11.04
C VAL A 133 -10.66 10.48 11.19
N LEU A 134 -10.09 11.65 10.87
CA LEU A 134 -8.66 11.89 11.07
C LEU A 134 -8.24 11.76 12.53
N THR A 135 -9.04 12.25 13.46
CA THR A 135 -8.74 12.11 14.89
C THR A 135 -8.74 10.64 15.30
N GLU A 136 -9.74 9.86 14.87
CA GLU A 136 -9.81 8.41 15.11
C GLU A 136 -8.57 7.68 14.55
N ILE A 137 -8.15 8.01 13.33
CA ILE A 137 -6.96 7.41 12.70
C ILE A 137 -5.70 7.76 13.49
N MET A 138 -5.49 9.04 13.80
CA MET A 138 -4.28 9.52 14.46
C MET A 138 -4.18 9.11 15.93
N GLU A 139 -5.30 8.74 16.56
CA GLU A 139 -5.32 8.16 17.90
C GLU A 139 -4.70 6.75 17.94
N SER A 140 -4.83 5.99 16.83
CA SER A 140 -4.22 4.67 16.68
C SER A 140 -2.68 4.72 16.70
N ARG A 141 -2.04 3.57 16.93
CA ARG A 141 -0.58 3.47 16.85
C ARG A 141 -0.14 3.61 15.39
N PRO A 142 0.88 4.45 15.09
CA PRO A 142 1.41 4.51 13.73
C PRO A 142 2.05 3.18 13.34
N ILE A 143 1.92 2.85 12.07
CA ILE A 143 2.72 1.83 11.41
C ILE A 143 4.06 2.49 11.02
N VAL A 144 5.18 1.81 11.20
CA VAL A 144 6.46 2.25 10.66
C VAL A 144 6.58 1.68 9.25
N GLY A 145 6.60 2.54 8.24
CA GLY A 145 6.81 2.13 6.87
C GLY A 145 8.21 2.46 6.39
N ILE A 146 8.97 1.42 6.02
CA ILE A 146 10.37 1.55 5.60
C ILE A 146 10.55 1.01 4.18
N PRO A 147 10.44 1.87 3.15
CA PRO A 147 10.93 1.56 1.82
C PRO A 147 12.46 1.55 1.83
N ILE A 148 13.07 0.46 1.34
CA ILE A 148 14.51 0.21 1.40
C ILE A 148 14.99 -0.53 0.15
N ASP A 149 16.24 -0.35 -0.24
CA ASP A 149 16.80 -1.02 -1.42
C ASP A 149 17.07 -2.53 -1.22
N HIS A 150 17.28 -2.95 0.03
CA HIS A 150 17.42 -4.35 0.42
C HIS A 150 17.07 -4.57 1.90
N VAL A 151 16.41 -5.68 2.21
CA VAL A 151 16.05 -6.06 3.60
C VAL A 151 17.03 -7.08 4.16
N SER A 152 17.80 -6.70 5.19
CA SER A 152 18.69 -7.61 5.92
C SER A 152 17.93 -8.46 6.96
N ALA A 153 18.55 -9.56 7.43
CA ALA A 153 18.01 -10.37 8.52
C ALA A 153 17.88 -9.54 9.81
N ASP A 154 18.94 -8.82 10.19
CA ASP A 154 18.95 -7.92 11.35
C ASP A 154 17.81 -6.90 11.34
N LEU A 155 17.48 -6.34 10.17
CA LEU A 155 16.38 -5.38 10.05
C LEU A 155 15.03 -6.05 10.34
N ARG A 156 14.82 -7.28 9.85
CA ARG A 156 13.60 -8.06 10.14
C ARG A 156 13.51 -8.40 11.61
N GLU A 157 14.61 -8.91 12.20
CA GLU A 157 14.67 -9.27 13.60
C GLU A 157 14.39 -8.05 14.50
N TRP A 158 15.04 -6.91 14.22
CA TRP A 158 14.78 -5.67 14.94
C TRP A 158 13.32 -5.22 14.80
N ALA A 159 12.76 -5.24 13.59
CA ALA A 159 11.39 -4.83 13.33
C ALA A 159 10.37 -5.64 14.18
N GLN A 160 10.61 -6.94 14.38
CA GLN A 160 9.78 -7.80 15.24
C GLN A 160 9.85 -7.44 16.73
N THR A 161 10.90 -6.74 17.16
CA THR A 161 11.01 -6.30 18.57
C THR A 161 10.13 -5.10 18.90
N LEU A 162 9.62 -4.39 17.88
CA LEU A 162 8.81 -3.19 18.07
C LEU A 162 7.35 -3.53 18.38
N LYS A 163 6.76 -2.76 19.31
CA LYS A 163 5.31 -2.82 19.60
C LYS A 163 4.45 -2.16 18.53
N ASN A 164 5.07 -1.34 17.67
CA ASN A 164 4.44 -0.74 16.52
C ASN A 164 4.58 -1.71 15.36
N GLU A 165 3.55 -1.78 14.53
CA GLU A 165 3.63 -2.54 13.29
C GLU A 165 4.71 -1.93 12.38
N VAL A 166 5.47 -2.78 11.71
CA VAL A 166 6.54 -2.39 10.80
C VAL A 166 6.28 -3.06 9.47
N LYS A 167 6.32 -2.28 8.40
CA LYS A 167 6.20 -2.77 7.03
C LYS A 167 7.42 -2.35 6.22
N LEU A 168 8.03 -3.30 5.52
CA LEU A 168 9.20 -3.06 4.68
C LEU A 168 8.83 -3.27 3.21
N TRP A 169 9.20 -2.33 2.35
CA TRP A 169 9.02 -2.44 0.89
C TRP A 169 10.38 -2.38 0.22
N ILE A 170 10.60 -3.22 -0.79
CA ILE A 170 11.82 -3.16 -1.59
C ILE A 170 11.61 -2.21 -2.76
N VAL A 171 12.44 -1.17 -2.84
CA VAL A 171 12.50 -0.25 -3.99
C VAL A 171 13.85 -0.45 -4.67
N ARG A 172 13.88 -0.82 -5.95
CA ARG A 172 15.15 -1.04 -6.66
C ARG A 172 15.38 0.00 -7.72
N LYS A 173 16.64 0.38 -7.87
CA LYS A 173 17.12 1.14 -9.02
C LYS A 173 17.75 0.20 -10.02
N LEU A 174 17.41 0.37 -11.29
CA LEU A 174 18.08 -0.27 -12.41
C LEU A 174 18.59 0.79 -13.38
N VAL A 175 19.74 0.51 -13.99
CA VAL A 175 20.32 1.36 -15.04
C VAL A 175 20.55 0.55 -16.30
N ASP A 176 20.43 1.19 -17.46
CA ASP A 176 20.82 0.55 -18.71
C ASP A 176 22.31 0.22 -18.69
N PHE A 177 22.63 -1.03 -19.06
CA PHE A 177 23.99 -1.54 -19.10
C PHE A 177 24.93 -0.75 -20.03
N LYS A 178 24.39 -0.16 -21.11
CA LYS A 178 25.13 0.65 -22.08
C LYS A 178 25.02 2.15 -21.82
N ASP A 179 23.95 2.61 -21.17
CA ASP A 179 23.69 4.03 -20.88
C ASP A 179 23.24 4.22 -19.43
N PRO A 180 24.18 4.40 -18.48
CA PRO A 180 23.84 4.55 -17.07
C PRO A 180 22.93 5.74 -16.73
N SER A 181 22.71 6.69 -17.65
CA SER A 181 21.79 7.81 -17.47
C SER A 181 20.31 7.41 -17.65
N ALA A 182 20.06 6.29 -18.32
CA ALA A 182 18.74 5.71 -18.45
C ALA A 182 18.41 4.86 -17.22
N ILE A 183 17.56 5.39 -16.35
CA ILE A 183 17.20 4.81 -15.06
C ILE A 183 15.78 4.25 -15.11
N LEU A 184 15.58 3.09 -14.49
CA LEU A 184 14.28 2.55 -14.12
C LEU A 184 14.23 2.38 -12.61
N TYR A 185 13.05 2.56 -12.03
CA TYR A 185 12.77 2.16 -10.66
C TYR A 185 11.76 1.01 -10.67
N GLU A 186 12.01 0.01 -9.85
CA GLU A 186 11.11 -1.10 -9.58
C GLU A 186 10.55 -0.88 -8.18
N ILE A 187 9.23 -0.72 -8.10
CA ILE A 187 8.46 -0.50 -6.87
C ILE A 187 7.52 -1.70 -6.73
N PRO A 188 7.14 -2.10 -5.51
CA PRO A 188 6.27 -3.25 -5.33
C PRO A 188 4.93 -3.09 -6.06
N ASP A 189 4.48 -4.19 -6.66
CA ASP A 189 3.15 -4.26 -7.27
C ASP A 189 2.08 -4.48 -6.19
N GLU A 190 0.86 -4.02 -6.44
CA GLU A 190 -0.30 -4.20 -5.53
C GLU A 190 -0.02 -3.77 -4.07
N TYR A 191 0.82 -2.74 -3.87
CA TYR A 191 1.11 -2.12 -2.55
C TYR A 191 1.78 -3.08 -1.55
N ARG A 192 2.31 -4.21 -2.04
CA ARG A 192 2.72 -5.34 -1.20
C ARG A 192 4.04 -5.08 -0.46
N PRO A 193 4.07 -5.14 0.88
CA PRO A 193 5.33 -5.18 1.60
C PRO A 193 6.00 -6.55 1.47
N VAL A 194 7.33 -6.57 1.51
CA VAL A 194 8.11 -7.82 1.58
C VAL A 194 8.22 -8.35 3.02
N PHE A 195 7.79 -7.56 4.00
CA PHE A 195 7.78 -7.88 5.42
C PHE A 195 6.73 -7.03 6.17
N ASP A 196 5.96 -7.62 7.08
CA ASP A 196 4.87 -6.98 7.84
C ASP A 196 4.80 -7.60 9.24
N THR A 197 4.79 -6.81 10.32
CA THR A 197 4.75 -7.32 11.70
C THR A 197 3.37 -7.33 12.35
N SER A 198 2.31 -6.83 11.69
CA SER A 198 0.96 -6.80 12.28
C SER A 198 0.38 -8.18 12.60
N GLU A 199 0.91 -9.22 11.98
CA GLU A 199 0.40 -10.58 12.08
C GLU A 199 1.41 -11.46 12.85
N GLU A 200 1.33 -11.45 14.18
CA GLU A 200 2.14 -12.34 15.03
C GLU A 200 1.77 -13.82 14.78
N SER A 201 2.81 -14.64 14.50
CA SER A 201 2.88 -16.09 14.73
C SER A 201 2.53 -17.06 13.59
N ASN A 202 2.85 -16.77 12.33
CA ASN A 202 3.31 -17.81 11.38
C ASN A 202 3.86 -17.15 10.11
N ASN A 203 5.17 -17.28 9.87
CA ASN A 203 5.86 -16.75 8.68
C ASN A 203 5.19 -17.13 7.34
N ASN A 204 4.32 -18.15 7.31
CA ASN A 204 3.55 -18.54 6.13
C ASN A 204 2.33 -17.64 5.84
N GLN A 205 1.74 -16.94 6.83
CA GLN A 205 0.45 -16.25 6.64
C GLN A 205 0.56 -14.88 5.93
N ILE A 206 1.66 -14.14 6.13
CA ILE A 206 1.88 -12.83 5.48
C ILE A 206 2.09 -13.00 3.98
N ALA A 207 2.89 -14.00 3.61
CA ALA A 207 2.96 -14.51 2.26
C ALA A 207 1.52 -14.81 1.79
N THR A 208 0.76 -15.66 2.50
CA THR A 208 -0.58 -16.04 2.04
C THR A 208 -1.56 -14.89 1.78
N PHE A 209 -1.65 -13.82 2.59
CA PHE A 209 -2.65 -12.76 2.34
C PHE A 209 -2.36 -11.98 1.04
N TYR A 210 -1.13 -11.53 0.85
CA TYR A 210 -0.73 -10.79 -0.34
C TYR A 210 -0.41 -11.72 -1.53
N ASP A 211 -0.20 -13.01 -1.29
CA ASP A 211 -0.01 -14.04 -2.32
C ASP A 211 -1.32 -14.63 -2.83
N VAL A 212 -2.48 -14.39 -2.18
CA VAL A 212 -3.75 -14.88 -2.74
C VAL A 212 -3.96 -14.25 -4.12
N SER A 213 -3.90 -15.09 -5.13
CA SER A 213 -4.23 -14.80 -6.51
C SER A 213 -5.68 -15.19 -6.79
N LEU A 214 -6.20 -14.76 -7.95
CA LEU A 214 -7.49 -15.26 -8.41
C LEU A 214 -7.42 -16.75 -8.79
N SER A 215 -6.24 -17.24 -9.17
CA SER A 215 -6.00 -18.65 -9.44
C SER A 215 -6.21 -19.49 -8.18
N ASP A 216 -5.77 -19.03 -7.01
CA ASP A 216 -6.04 -19.70 -5.73
C ASP A 216 -7.54 -19.79 -5.42
N LEU A 217 -8.29 -18.72 -5.73
CA LEU A 217 -9.75 -18.71 -5.56
C LEU A 217 -10.46 -19.65 -6.55
N LEU A 218 -9.91 -19.85 -7.75
CA LEU A 218 -10.41 -20.81 -8.73
C LEU A 218 -10.15 -22.25 -8.27
N GLU A 219 -8.95 -22.53 -7.74
CA GLU A 219 -8.56 -23.85 -7.23
C GLU A 219 -9.47 -24.31 -6.09
N GLU A 220 -9.79 -23.40 -5.15
CA GLU A 220 -10.74 -23.66 -4.04
C GLU A 220 -12.21 -23.51 -4.44
N LYS A 221 -12.50 -23.29 -5.73
CA LYS A 221 -13.87 -23.17 -6.29
C LYS A 221 -14.70 -22.04 -5.66
N LEU A 222 -14.04 -21.03 -5.11
CA LEU A 222 -14.66 -19.77 -4.69
C LEU A 222 -14.99 -18.88 -5.89
N LEU A 223 -14.26 -19.07 -6.98
CA LEU A 223 -14.56 -18.56 -8.31
C LEU A 223 -14.62 -19.72 -9.32
N THR A 224 -15.17 -19.45 -10.50
CA THR A 224 -15.20 -20.39 -11.63
C THR A 224 -14.69 -19.72 -12.91
N PRO A 225 -13.98 -20.45 -13.80
CA PRO A 225 -13.60 -19.89 -15.10
C PRO A 225 -14.83 -19.47 -15.90
N GLY A 226 -14.72 -18.32 -16.59
CA GLY A 226 -15.82 -17.69 -17.31
C GLY A 226 -16.80 -16.92 -16.41
N GLN A 227 -16.64 -16.95 -15.09
CA GLN A 227 -17.51 -16.22 -14.18
C GLN A 227 -17.41 -14.71 -14.41
N GLU A 228 -18.59 -14.07 -14.44
CA GLU A 228 -18.67 -12.63 -14.58
C GLU A 228 -18.41 -11.91 -13.26
N LEU A 229 -17.58 -10.87 -13.35
CA LEU A 229 -17.39 -9.86 -12.33
C LEU A 229 -18.01 -8.55 -12.79
N VAL A 230 -18.56 -7.81 -11.84
CA VAL A 230 -19.13 -6.48 -12.05
C VAL A 230 -18.40 -5.49 -11.18
N MET A 231 -18.05 -4.35 -11.75
CA MET A 231 -17.66 -3.17 -11.00
C MET A 231 -18.53 -1.99 -11.41
N THR A 232 -18.71 -1.06 -10.49
CA THR A 232 -19.37 0.20 -10.80
C THR A 232 -18.51 1.35 -10.34
N TYR A 233 -18.41 2.37 -11.18
CA TYR A 233 -17.68 3.58 -10.86
C TYR A 233 -18.47 4.80 -11.31
N LYS A 234 -18.46 5.85 -10.51
CA LYS A 234 -19.08 7.11 -10.85
C LYS A 234 -18.02 8.21 -10.67
N PRO A 235 -17.41 8.70 -11.75
CA PRO A 235 -16.58 9.89 -11.67
C PRO A 235 -17.40 11.06 -11.10
N ARG A 236 -16.78 11.90 -10.27
CA ARG A 236 -17.45 13.12 -9.78
C ARG A 236 -17.75 14.06 -10.96
N GLY A 237 -18.95 14.63 -10.97
CA GLY A 237 -19.46 15.43 -12.09
C GLY A 237 -20.12 14.63 -13.22
N ALA A 238 -19.96 13.30 -13.24
CA ALA A 238 -20.70 12.45 -14.16
C ALA A 238 -22.19 12.40 -13.78
N SER A 239 -23.05 12.53 -14.78
CA SER A 239 -24.50 12.44 -14.62
C SER A 239 -24.96 11.03 -14.22
N ALA A 240 -24.20 10.00 -14.59
CA ALA A 240 -24.54 8.61 -14.35
C ALA A 240 -23.35 7.80 -13.82
N ARG A 241 -23.67 6.80 -12.99
CA ARG A 241 -22.74 5.73 -12.61
C ARG A 241 -22.56 4.82 -13.82
N GLN A 242 -21.32 4.45 -14.09
CA GLN A 242 -20.96 3.49 -15.13
C GLN A 242 -20.75 2.11 -14.50
N SER A 243 -21.18 1.08 -15.21
CA SER A 243 -21.00 -0.31 -14.82
C SER A 243 -20.16 -1.01 -15.88
N TYR A 244 -19.22 -1.82 -15.41
CA TYR A 244 -18.33 -2.61 -16.26
C TYR A 244 -18.46 -4.07 -15.86
N THR A 245 -18.47 -4.93 -16.87
CA THR A 245 -18.42 -6.38 -16.71
C THR A 245 -17.04 -6.88 -17.11
N ALA A 246 -16.59 -7.93 -16.44
CA ALA A 246 -15.37 -8.64 -16.75
C ALA A 246 -15.60 -10.14 -16.64
N THR A 247 -14.75 -10.93 -17.28
CA THR A 247 -14.76 -12.40 -17.12
C THR A 247 -13.43 -12.88 -16.55
N ILE A 248 -13.49 -13.89 -15.70
CA ILE A 248 -12.29 -14.55 -15.16
C ILE A 248 -11.87 -15.67 -16.13
N THR A 249 -10.58 -15.73 -16.48
CA THR A 249 -10.02 -16.81 -17.30
C THR A 249 -9.58 -18.01 -16.46
N GLU A 250 -9.28 -19.14 -17.10
CA GLU A 250 -8.84 -20.37 -16.42
C GLU A 250 -7.53 -20.18 -15.63
N ASP A 251 -6.65 -19.28 -16.08
CA ASP A 251 -5.39 -18.94 -15.42
C ASP A 251 -5.53 -17.83 -14.36
N GLY A 252 -6.75 -17.35 -14.09
CA GLY A 252 -7.02 -16.34 -13.06
C GLY A 252 -6.83 -14.89 -13.51
N ALA A 253 -6.69 -14.62 -14.81
CA ALA A 253 -6.70 -13.25 -15.31
C ALA A 253 -8.14 -12.70 -15.41
N ILE A 254 -8.27 -11.36 -15.33
CA ILE A 254 -9.52 -10.65 -15.57
C ILE A 254 -9.51 -10.06 -16.97
N VAL A 255 -10.54 -10.37 -17.76
CA VAL A 255 -10.72 -9.85 -19.11
C VAL A 255 -11.81 -8.78 -19.15
N VAL A 256 -11.45 -7.58 -19.58
CA VAL A 256 -12.36 -6.43 -19.80
C VAL A 256 -12.08 -5.84 -21.17
N ASP A 257 -13.13 -5.62 -21.98
CA ASP A 257 -13.01 -5.09 -23.35
C ASP A 257 -11.96 -5.85 -24.21
N GLY A 258 -11.82 -7.16 -24.01
CA GLY A 258 -10.84 -7.98 -24.73
C GLY A 258 -9.38 -7.79 -24.29
N ARG A 259 -9.12 -7.00 -23.24
CA ARG A 259 -7.81 -6.86 -22.59
C ARG A 259 -7.74 -7.79 -21.38
N SER A 260 -6.61 -8.47 -21.20
CA SER A 260 -6.37 -9.36 -20.07
C SER A 260 -5.43 -8.70 -19.05
N TYR A 261 -5.76 -8.84 -17.77
CA TYR A 261 -5.00 -8.31 -16.65
C TYR A 261 -4.81 -9.40 -15.60
N SER A 262 -3.57 -9.64 -15.20
CA SER A 262 -3.24 -10.60 -14.13
C SER A 262 -3.58 -10.07 -12.73
N ALA A 263 -3.64 -8.75 -12.56
CA ALA A 263 -3.92 -8.11 -11.27
C ALA A 263 -5.31 -7.43 -11.29
N PRO A 264 -6.16 -7.67 -10.27
CA PRO A 264 -7.48 -7.04 -10.19
C PRO A 264 -7.44 -5.51 -10.22
N SER A 265 -6.38 -4.90 -9.67
CA SER A 265 -6.27 -3.44 -9.59
C SER A 265 -6.06 -2.81 -10.95
N TYR A 266 -5.23 -3.40 -11.84
CA TYR A 266 -5.07 -2.86 -13.20
C TYR A 266 -6.33 -3.02 -14.06
N ALA A 267 -7.07 -4.11 -13.90
CA ALA A 267 -8.37 -4.27 -14.57
C ALA A 267 -9.35 -3.19 -14.13
N ALA A 268 -9.45 -2.92 -12.83
CA ALA A 268 -10.32 -1.89 -12.28
C ALA A 268 -9.86 -0.48 -12.69
N LEU A 269 -8.55 -0.23 -12.66
CA LEU A 269 -7.95 1.04 -13.04
C LEU A 269 -8.26 1.40 -14.50
N TYR A 270 -8.16 0.43 -15.41
CA TYR A 270 -8.54 0.60 -16.80
C TYR A 270 -9.99 1.08 -16.95
N CYS A 271 -10.94 0.46 -16.23
CA CYS A 271 -12.34 0.87 -16.24
C CYS A 271 -12.53 2.30 -15.70
N ILE A 272 -11.89 2.61 -14.57
CA ILE A 272 -11.95 3.93 -13.93
C ILE A 272 -11.41 5.04 -14.84
N GLN A 273 -10.27 4.82 -15.48
CA GLN A 273 -9.68 5.75 -16.43
C GLN A 273 -10.54 5.88 -17.70
N LYS A 274 -11.13 4.78 -18.17
CA LYS A 274 -12.10 4.79 -19.27
C LYS A 274 -13.35 5.62 -18.94
N SER A 275 -13.74 5.71 -17.67
CA SER A 275 -14.80 6.62 -17.21
C SER A 275 -14.38 8.10 -17.16
N GLY A 276 -13.12 8.43 -17.45
CA GLY A 276 -12.58 9.80 -17.46
C GLY A 276 -11.87 10.22 -16.17
N SER A 277 -11.59 9.29 -15.26
CA SER A 277 -10.83 9.58 -14.03
C SER A 277 -9.33 9.69 -14.30
N THR A 278 -8.65 10.54 -13.52
CA THR A 278 -7.19 10.71 -13.54
C THR A 278 -6.46 9.85 -12.51
N ARG A 279 -7.16 8.91 -11.84
CA ARG A 279 -6.52 8.00 -10.87
C ARG A 279 -5.42 7.18 -11.53
N ASN A 280 -4.33 6.97 -10.80
CA ASN A 280 -3.21 6.12 -11.19
C ASN A 280 -3.21 4.77 -10.45
N THR A 281 -3.98 4.68 -9.37
CA THR A 281 -4.03 3.50 -8.48
C THR A 281 -5.46 3.26 -7.99
N VAL A 282 -5.78 1.99 -7.71
CA VAL A 282 -7.05 1.53 -7.12
C VAL A 282 -6.83 0.19 -6.43
N ASN A 283 -7.68 -0.16 -5.46
CA ASN A 283 -7.70 -1.50 -4.88
C ASN A 283 -8.71 -2.37 -5.65
N GLY A 284 -8.21 -3.27 -6.50
CA GLY A 284 -9.03 -4.15 -7.31
C GLY A 284 -9.86 -5.15 -6.51
N TRP A 285 -9.36 -5.60 -5.35
CA TRP A 285 -10.06 -6.56 -4.49
C TRP A 285 -11.36 -6.01 -3.93
N THR A 286 -11.44 -4.69 -3.74
CA THR A 286 -12.65 -3.97 -3.29
C THR A 286 -13.37 -3.24 -4.43
N SER A 287 -12.93 -3.42 -5.67
CA SER A 287 -13.56 -2.82 -6.85
C SER A 287 -14.50 -3.80 -7.58
N TRP A 288 -14.18 -5.09 -7.53
CA TRP A 288 -14.90 -6.13 -8.25
C TRP A 288 -15.81 -6.96 -7.35
N LYS A 289 -17.02 -7.24 -7.84
CA LYS A 289 -17.98 -8.15 -7.23
C LYS A 289 -18.37 -9.27 -8.18
N THR A 290 -18.76 -10.40 -7.62
CA THR A 290 -19.51 -11.43 -8.34
C THR A 290 -20.96 -10.99 -8.58
N LEU A 291 -21.68 -11.66 -9.48
CA LEU A 291 -23.12 -11.44 -9.68
C LEU A 291 -23.99 -11.68 -8.43
N ASN A 292 -23.46 -12.40 -7.44
CA ASN A 292 -24.11 -12.65 -6.15
C ASN A 292 -23.71 -11.62 -5.07
N ASP A 293 -23.22 -10.45 -5.49
CA ASP A 293 -22.85 -9.32 -4.61
C ASP A 293 -21.69 -9.56 -3.62
N LYS A 294 -20.96 -10.69 -3.73
CA LYS A 294 -19.71 -10.91 -2.98
C LYS A 294 -18.54 -10.16 -3.59
N TRP A 295 -17.75 -9.44 -2.78
CA TRP A 295 -16.51 -8.80 -3.23
C TRP A 295 -15.37 -9.81 -3.36
N LEU A 296 -14.41 -9.56 -4.25
CA LEU A 296 -13.19 -10.36 -4.30
C LEU A 296 -12.44 -10.36 -2.95
N ALA A 297 -12.44 -9.23 -2.24
CA ALA A 297 -11.86 -9.14 -0.89
C ALA A 297 -12.52 -10.09 0.12
N ASP A 298 -13.84 -10.31 0.02
CA ASP A 298 -14.55 -11.26 0.87
C ASP A 298 -14.15 -12.69 0.54
N LEU A 299 -14.07 -13.03 -0.75
CA LEU A 299 -13.64 -14.35 -1.22
C LEU A 299 -12.20 -14.66 -0.79
N ARG A 300 -11.29 -13.69 -0.87
CA ARG A 300 -9.93 -13.81 -0.33
C ARG A 300 -9.93 -14.10 1.17
N THR A 301 -10.80 -13.40 1.91
CA THR A 301 -10.94 -13.63 3.36
C THR A 301 -11.50 -15.03 3.66
N GLU A 302 -12.45 -15.51 2.85
CA GLU A 302 -12.98 -16.87 2.94
C GLU A 302 -11.89 -17.93 2.67
N TYR A 303 -11.08 -17.73 1.62
CA TYR A 303 -9.94 -18.58 1.28
C TYR A 303 -8.96 -18.71 2.45
N LEU A 304 -8.48 -17.58 2.97
CA LEU A 304 -7.49 -17.57 4.06
C LEU A 304 -8.00 -18.25 5.34
N LYS A 305 -9.30 -18.10 5.65
CA LYS A 305 -9.94 -18.80 6.78
C LYS A 305 -10.06 -20.31 6.55
N ALA A 306 -10.20 -20.75 5.31
CA ALA A 306 -10.24 -22.18 4.96
C ALA A 306 -8.84 -22.80 5.04
N SER A 307 -7.84 -22.14 4.46
CA SER A 307 -6.44 -22.59 4.46
C SER A 307 -5.87 -22.69 5.88
N SER A 308 -6.21 -21.75 6.78
CA SER A 308 -5.76 -21.79 8.18
C SER A 308 -6.33 -22.97 8.98
N ARG A 309 -7.57 -23.39 8.68
CA ARG A 309 -8.20 -24.57 9.31
C ARG A 309 -7.60 -25.89 8.85
N GLN A 310 -7.07 -25.95 7.63
CA GLN A 310 -6.41 -27.15 7.11
C GLN A 310 -4.98 -27.31 7.67
N SER A 311 -4.32 -26.20 8.06
CA SER A 311 -2.98 -26.21 8.66
C SER A 311 -2.92 -26.53 10.16
N ASP A 312 -4.07 -26.61 10.85
CA ASP A 312 -4.17 -27.03 12.27
C ASP A 312 -4.87 -28.41 12.43
N PRO A 313 -4.16 -29.55 12.21
CA PRO A 313 -4.71 -30.87 12.52
C PRO A 313 -4.54 -31.29 13.98
N GLN A 314 -3.87 -30.52 14.85
CA GLN A 314 -3.70 -30.89 16.27
C GLN A 314 -4.76 -30.24 17.16
N GLY A 315 -5.99 -30.73 16.99
CA GLY A 315 -7.00 -30.66 18.04
C GLY A 315 -6.57 -31.54 19.21
N SER A 316 -6.20 -30.87 20.31
CA SER A 316 -6.35 -31.29 21.70
C SER A 316 -7.13 -32.60 21.95
N VAL A 317 -6.43 -33.58 22.50
CA VAL A 317 -6.96 -34.58 23.44
C VAL A 317 -6.13 -34.50 24.71
#